data_AF-A0A3B8Q3Q1-F1
#
_entry.id   AF-A0A3B8Q3Q1-F1
#
_cell.length_a   1.000
_cell.length_b   1.000
_cell.length_c   1.000
_cell.angle_alpha   90.00
_cell.angle_beta   90.00
_cell.angle_gamma   90.00
#
_symmetry.space_group_name_H-M   'P 1'
#
loop_
_entity.id
_entity.type
_entity.pdbx_description
1 polymer ?
#
loop_
_entity_poly.entity_id
_entity_poly.type
_entity_poly.pdbx_seq_one_letter_code
_entity_poly.pdbx_strand_id
1 'polypeptide(L)'
;RWPEAIRLRQEQVALCRRVFGLEHPSTINATTRLATCYSAAGRGDEAETLFQEQLAISNKALGPADDESRLAAEGLANIYFADGRQQEAIAMLAKASEPASSDSVGTFASLTLATWQAWSGTEADYEATRCRLLREAEQNKGTDPVNTAHRAAKAYCLRPSNDPARLARALDLARQGVGAGKTDWTLPCFHEGLGMAEYRNGQYAAAEQTLLVTEQLAQKLLSGRFRLEIQETARLFRAMSLFKQGRLEEARKLWRQVEAQMPPFPDDVSKPLDRGQPTRCDRLICWLVYKEAKALLNDAAFVKP
;
A
#
# COMPACT_ATOMS: atom_id res chain seq x y z
N ARG A 1 -10.42 -21.74 4.08
CA ARG A 1 -9.86 -23.10 3.92
C ARG A 1 -8.32 -23.04 3.89
N TRP A 2 -7.69 -22.54 4.95
CA TRP A 2 -6.22 -22.41 5.00
C TRP A 2 -5.49 -23.76 5.10
N PRO A 3 -5.97 -24.76 5.86
CA PRO A 3 -5.27 -26.04 5.96
C PRO A 3 -5.10 -26.75 4.61
N GLU A 4 -6.16 -26.75 3.78
CA GLU A 4 -6.13 -27.34 2.44
C GLU A 4 -5.19 -26.57 1.49
N ALA A 5 -5.24 -25.23 1.52
CA ALA A 5 -4.35 -24.39 0.71
C ALA A 5 -2.87 -24.60 1.09
N ILE A 6 -2.55 -24.66 2.38
CA ILE A 6 -1.20 -24.92 2.89
C ILE A 6 -0.73 -26.30 2.43
N ARG A 7 -1.56 -27.34 2.58
CA ARG A 7 -1.21 -28.71 2.14
C ARG A 7 -0.85 -28.75 0.65
N LEU A 8 -1.70 -28.18 -0.20
CA LEU A 8 -1.45 -28.14 -1.65
C LEU A 8 -0.17 -27.34 -2.00
N ARG A 9 0.11 -26.26 -1.27
CA ARG A 9 1.35 -25.49 -1.44
C ARG A 9 2.59 -26.28 -1.02
N GLN A 10 2.52 -27.04 0.08
CA GLN A 10 3.61 -27.93 0.51
C GLN A 10 3.89 -29.02 -0.53
N GLU A 11 2.85 -29.65 -1.07
CA GLU A 11 2.96 -30.65 -2.14
C GLU A 11 3.59 -30.03 -3.40
N GLN A 12 3.16 -28.84 -3.79
CA GLN A 12 3.72 -28.10 -4.92
C GLN A 12 5.22 -27.81 -4.70
N VAL A 13 5.60 -27.30 -3.53
CA VAL A 13 7.01 -27.03 -3.20
C VAL A 13 7.83 -28.31 -3.26
N ALA A 14 7.36 -29.42 -2.69
CA ALA A 14 8.05 -30.69 -2.74
C ALA A 14 8.28 -31.18 -4.18
N LEU A 15 7.26 -31.05 -5.04
CA LEU A 15 7.36 -31.40 -6.46
C LEU A 15 8.37 -30.51 -7.19
N CYS A 16 8.29 -29.18 -7.03
CA CYS A 16 9.21 -28.24 -7.68
C CYS A 16 10.65 -28.47 -7.22
N ARG A 17 10.88 -28.68 -5.92
CA ARG A 17 12.21 -29.01 -5.38
C ARG A 17 12.78 -30.29 -6.01
N ARG A 18 11.96 -31.32 -6.19
CA ARG A 18 12.39 -32.60 -6.80
C ARG A 18 12.70 -32.48 -8.29
N VAL A 19 11.89 -31.71 -9.03
CA VAL A 19 12.00 -31.62 -10.50
C VAL A 19 13.02 -30.57 -10.94
N PHE A 20 13.05 -29.42 -10.28
CA PHE A 20 13.82 -28.26 -10.72
C PHE A 20 14.98 -27.88 -9.79
N GLY A 21 15.03 -28.42 -8.57
CA GLY A 21 15.99 -28.02 -7.55
C GLY A 21 15.56 -26.76 -6.76
N LEU A 22 16.37 -26.38 -5.77
CA LEU A 22 16.05 -25.29 -4.82
C LEU A 22 16.14 -23.89 -5.43
N GLU A 23 17.16 -23.64 -6.25
CA GLU A 23 17.48 -22.31 -6.80
C GLU A 23 16.66 -21.95 -8.05
N HIS A 24 15.81 -22.88 -8.53
CA HIS A 24 15.02 -22.64 -9.73
C HIS A 24 13.88 -21.63 -9.47
N PRO A 25 13.62 -20.67 -10.37
CA PRO A 25 12.57 -19.65 -10.20
C PRO A 25 11.19 -20.20 -9.82
N SER A 26 10.79 -21.34 -10.39
CA SER A 26 9.51 -21.98 -10.03
C SER A 26 9.46 -22.50 -8.60
N THR A 27 10.59 -23.00 -8.06
CA THR A 27 10.69 -23.47 -6.67
C THR A 27 10.70 -22.29 -5.71
N ILE A 28 11.43 -21.23 -6.07
CA ILE A 28 11.45 -19.95 -5.37
C ILE A 28 10.03 -19.40 -5.24
N ASN A 29 9.32 -19.21 -6.36
CA ASN A 29 7.95 -18.70 -6.36
C ASN A 29 6.98 -19.58 -5.55
N ALA A 30 7.06 -20.91 -5.68
CA ALA A 30 6.21 -21.82 -4.94
C ALA A 30 6.42 -21.71 -3.42
N THR A 31 7.67 -21.54 -3.00
CA THR A 31 8.05 -21.41 -1.58
C THR A 31 7.62 -20.05 -1.03
N THR A 32 7.82 -18.96 -1.77
CA THR A 32 7.31 -17.61 -1.41
C THR A 32 5.79 -17.62 -1.21
N ARG A 33 5.06 -18.33 -2.08
CA ARG A 33 3.60 -18.51 -1.95
C ARG A 33 3.20 -19.34 -0.74
N LEU A 34 3.97 -20.37 -0.38
CA LEU A 34 3.73 -21.13 0.85
C LEU A 34 3.93 -20.26 2.10
N ALA A 35 5.00 -19.45 2.14
CA ALA A 35 5.27 -18.52 3.24
C ALA A 35 4.13 -17.50 3.41
N THR A 36 3.63 -16.98 2.29
CA THR A 36 2.46 -16.08 2.27
C THR A 36 1.19 -16.78 2.82
N CYS A 37 0.98 -18.06 2.50
CA CYS A 37 -0.13 -18.84 3.05
C CYS A 37 -0.01 -19.06 4.56
N TYR A 38 1.20 -19.30 5.08
CA TYR A 38 1.42 -19.38 6.53
C TYR A 38 1.11 -18.05 7.21
N SER A 39 1.65 -16.94 6.70
CA SER A 39 1.39 -15.61 7.25
C SER A 39 -0.11 -15.31 7.29
N ALA A 40 -0.83 -15.50 6.18
CA ALA A 40 -2.28 -15.28 6.10
C ALA A 40 -3.13 -16.23 6.98
N ALA A 41 -2.57 -17.35 7.42
CA ALA A 41 -3.18 -18.28 8.35
C ALA A 41 -2.84 -17.98 9.82
N GLY A 42 -2.08 -16.90 10.11
CA GLY A 42 -1.61 -16.55 11.46
C GLY A 42 -0.45 -17.40 11.97
N ARG A 43 0.25 -18.09 11.08
CA ARG A 43 1.42 -18.94 11.37
C ARG A 43 2.70 -18.15 11.11
N GLY A 44 2.95 -17.16 11.98
CA GLY A 44 4.02 -16.16 11.82
C GLY A 44 5.42 -16.78 11.81
N ASP A 45 5.73 -17.62 12.80
CA ASP A 45 7.05 -18.25 12.95
C ASP A 45 7.42 -19.12 11.74
N GLU A 46 6.47 -19.91 11.23
CA GLU A 46 6.70 -20.72 10.02
C GLU A 46 6.84 -19.87 8.77
N ALA A 47 6.11 -18.75 8.68
CA ALA A 47 6.26 -17.81 7.58
C ALA A 47 7.63 -17.10 7.64
N GLU A 48 8.06 -16.68 8.83
CA GLU A 48 9.34 -15.97 9.05
C GLU A 48 10.50 -16.84 8.59
N THR A 49 10.56 -18.07 9.13
CA THR A 49 11.60 -19.04 8.78
C THR A 49 11.66 -19.26 7.27
N LEU A 50 10.50 -19.45 6.64
CA LEU A 50 10.44 -19.73 5.22
C LEU A 50 10.81 -18.52 4.35
N PHE A 51 10.42 -17.29 4.75
CA PHE A 51 10.84 -16.09 4.04
C PHE A 51 12.33 -15.80 4.21
N GLN A 52 12.93 -16.07 5.38
CA GLN A 52 14.37 -15.93 5.60
C GLN A 52 15.18 -16.88 4.70
N GLU A 53 14.81 -18.17 4.69
CA GLU A 53 15.42 -19.16 3.79
C GLU A 53 15.25 -18.74 2.32
N GLN A 54 14.03 -18.34 1.95
CA GLN A 54 13.71 -17.99 0.57
C GLN A 54 14.45 -16.73 0.11
N LEU A 55 14.57 -15.71 0.95
CA LEU A 55 15.32 -14.50 0.65
C LEU A 55 16.81 -14.81 0.43
N ALA A 56 17.40 -15.70 1.23
CA ALA A 56 18.79 -16.12 1.03
C ALA A 56 18.97 -16.85 -0.31
N ILE A 57 18.08 -17.78 -0.64
CA ILE A 57 18.11 -18.55 -1.89
C ILE A 57 17.89 -17.64 -3.11
N SER A 58 16.87 -16.79 -3.10
CA SER A 58 16.56 -15.92 -4.24
C SER A 58 17.63 -14.85 -4.44
N ASN A 59 18.19 -14.28 -3.37
CA ASN A 59 19.31 -13.34 -3.48
C ASN A 59 20.52 -13.98 -4.16
N LYS A 60 20.81 -15.24 -3.86
CA LYS A 60 21.92 -15.98 -4.46
C LYS A 60 21.63 -16.35 -5.92
N ALA A 61 20.43 -16.83 -6.21
CA ALA A 61 20.07 -17.38 -7.51
C ALA A 61 19.68 -16.32 -8.55
N LEU A 62 18.96 -15.29 -8.13
CA LEU A 62 18.33 -14.27 -8.99
C LEU A 62 18.89 -12.86 -8.75
N GLY A 63 19.56 -12.66 -7.61
CA GLY A 63 20.03 -11.36 -7.17
C GLY A 63 19.04 -10.65 -6.24
N PRO A 64 19.51 -9.68 -5.43
CA PRO A 64 18.69 -9.03 -4.42
C PRO A 64 17.60 -8.10 -4.96
N ALA A 65 17.68 -7.76 -6.24
CA ALA A 65 16.78 -6.82 -6.86
C ALA A 65 15.78 -7.47 -7.83
N ASP A 66 15.84 -8.80 -7.94
CA ASP A 66 14.80 -9.60 -8.58
C ASP A 66 13.47 -9.49 -7.81
N ASP A 67 12.36 -9.63 -8.54
CA ASP A 67 11.02 -9.49 -7.99
C ASP A 67 10.72 -10.52 -6.89
N GLU A 68 11.20 -11.76 -7.00
CA GLU A 68 10.98 -12.79 -5.97
C GLU A 68 11.81 -12.50 -4.71
N SER A 69 13.04 -11.98 -4.86
CA SER A 69 13.85 -11.53 -3.72
C SER A 69 13.21 -10.37 -2.98
N ARG A 70 12.65 -9.41 -3.72
CA ARG A 70 11.92 -8.29 -3.13
C ARG A 70 10.63 -8.74 -2.46
N LEU A 71 9.88 -9.65 -3.07
CA LEU A 71 8.66 -10.21 -2.47
C LEU A 71 8.96 -10.96 -1.18
N ALA A 72 10.07 -11.70 -1.10
CA ALA A 72 10.50 -12.36 0.13
C ALA A 72 10.89 -11.35 1.22
N ALA A 73 11.61 -10.28 0.86
CA ALA A 73 11.95 -9.20 1.78
C ALA A 73 10.71 -8.44 2.28
N GLU A 74 9.74 -8.15 1.41
CA GLU A 74 8.45 -7.55 1.79
C GLU A 74 7.66 -8.46 2.74
N GLY A 75 7.60 -9.76 2.45
CA GLY A 75 6.93 -10.75 3.30
C GLY A 75 7.52 -10.78 4.70
N LEU A 76 8.84 -10.79 4.80
CA LEU A 76 9.56 -10.80 6.07
C LEU A 76 9.41 -9.47 6.83
N ALA A 77 9.44 -8.32 6.14
CA ALA A 77 9.17 -7.03 6.74
C ALA A 77 7.74 -6.95 7.34
N ASN A 78 6.74 -7.49 6.64
CA ASN A 78 5.36 -7.54 7.16
C ASN A 78 5.25 -8.37 8.45
N ILE A 79 6.00 -9.47 8.55
CA ILE A 79 6.06 -10.27 9.79
C ILE A 79 6.71 -9.47 10.90
N TYR A 80 7.87 -8.86 10.65
CA TYR A 80 8.56 -8.03 11.62
C TYR A 80 7.68 -6.88 12.14
N PHE A 81 6.90 -6.24 11.27
CA PHE A 81 5.93 -5.25 11.69
C PHE A 81 4.84 -5.81 12.61
N ALA A 82 4.30 -6.98 12.30
CA ALA A 82 3.30 -7.62 13.15
C ALA A 82 3.85 -7.99 14.53
N ASP A 83 5.13 -8.33 14.61
CA ASP A 83 5.81 -8.63 15.87
C ASP A 83 6.24 -7.37 16.65
N GLY A 84 6.16 -6.19 16.02
CA GLY A 84 6.62 -4.91 16.58
C GLY A 84 8.11 -4.62 16.37
N ARG A 85 8.80 -5.40 15.54
CA ARG A 85 10.20 -5.23 15.13
C ARG A 85 10.31 -4.19 14.00
N GLN A 86 9.81 -2.98 14.27
CA GLN A 86 9.65 -1.94 13.25
C GLN A 86 10.95 -1.53 12.57
N GLN A 87 12.05 -1.39 13.32
CA GLN A 87 13.33 -0.97 12.77
C GLN A 87 13.88 -2.00 11.77
N GLU A 88 13.73 -3.28 12.08
CA GLU A 88 14.15 -4.38 11.20
C GLU A 88 13.30 -4.41 9.93
N ALA A 89 11.99 -4.20 10.07
CA ALA A 89 11.06 -4.15 8.94
C ALA A 89 11.35 -2.97 8.01
N ILE A 90 11.58 -1.77 8.56
CA ILE A 90 11.94 -0.57 7.81
C ILE A 90 13.28 -0.77 7.10
N ALA A 91 14.30 -1.29 7.79
CA ALA A 91 15.61 -1.56 7.18
C ALA A 91 15.50 -2.55 6.01
N MET A 92 14.67 -3.57 6.16
CA MET A 92 14.42 -4.57 5.12
C MET A 92 13.73 -3.97 3.89
N LEU A 93 12.67 -3.17 4.10
CA LEU A 93 11.98 -2.48 3.01
C LEU A 93 12.84 -1.40 2.36
N ALA A 94 13.66 -0.69 3.12
CA ALA A 94 14.60 0.29 2.59
C ALA A 94 15.52 -0.39 1.57
N LYS A 95 16.13 -1.51 1.94
CA LYS A 95 16.97 -2.32 1.05
C LYS A 95 16.21 -2.87 -0.16
N ALA A 96 14.99 -3.39 0.04
CA ALA A 96 14.16 -3.91 -1.06
C ALA A 96 13.66 -2.80 -2.02
N SER A 97 13.55 -1.57 -1.53
CA SER A 97 13.14 -0.39 -2.30
C SER A 97 14.27 0.23 -3.12
N GLU A 98 15.52 -0.18 -2.90
CA GLU A 98 16.65 0.33 -3.67
C GLU A 98 16.55 -0.11 -5.14
N PRO A 99 16.77 0.81 -6.09
CA PRO A 99 16.73 0.48 -7.50
C PRO A 99 17.90 -0.44 -7.87
N ALA A 100 17.60 -1.56 -8.52
CA ALA A 100 18.59 -2.50 -9.07
C ALA A 100 19.45 -1.87 -10.17
N SER A 101 18.78 -1.01 -10.94
CA SER A 101 19.18 -0.42 -12.20
C SER A 101 18.24 0.76 -12.48
N SER A 102 18.54 1.55 -13.50
CA SER A 102 17.66 2.62 -13.99
C SER A 102 16.26 2.14 -14.39
N ASP A 103 16.11 0.85 -14.65
CA ASP A 103 14.91 0.27 -15.24
C ASP A 103 13.99 -0.38 -14.18
N SER A 104 14.47 -0.52 -12.94
CA SER A 104 13.80 -1.26 -11.86
C SER A 104 13.45 -0.32 -10.69
N VAL A 105 12.50 0.57 -10.93
CA VAL A 105 12.16 1.71 -10.06
C VAL A 105 10.70 1.64 -9.59
N GLY A 106 10.43 1.97 -8.32
CA GLY A 106 9.07 2.10 -7.76
C GLY A 106 8.33 0.78 -7.53
N THR A 107 8.90 -0.07 -6.68
CA THR A 107 8.33 -1.36 -6.29
C THR A 107 7.22 -1.22 -5.24
N PHE A 108 6.49 -2.31 -4.98
CA PHE A 108 5.47 -2.34 -3.93
C PHE A 108 6.10 -2.10 -2.53
N ALA A 109 7.33 -2.55 -2.31
CA ALA A 109 8.15 -2.25 -1.15
C ALA A 109 8.28 -0.74 -0.90
N SER A 110 8.44 0.07 -1.95
CA SER A 110 8.57 1.52 -1.83
C SER A 110 7.32 2.19 -1.26
N LEU A 111 6.13 1.82 -1.74
CA LEU A 111 4.87 2.33 -1.20
C LEU A 111 4.66 1.83 0.23
N THR A 112 5.00 0.57 0.50
CA THR A 112 4.90 -0.03 1.83
C THR A 112 5.81 0.69 2.83
N LEU A 113 7.07 0.95 2.47
CA LEU A 113 8.02 1.72 3.27
C LEU A 113 7.48 3.12 3.61
N ALA A 114 7.04 3.86 2.59
CA ALA A 114 6.49 5.20 2.77
C ALA A 114 5.25 5.18 3.67
N THR A 115 4.39 4.17 3.52
CA THR A 115 3.18 4.00 4.35
C THR A 115 3.55 3.75 5.81
N TRP A 116 4.54 2.91 6.07
CA TRP A 116 5.01 2.63 7.42
C TRP A 116 5.68 3.82 8.07
N GLN A 117 6.56 4.53 7.36
CA GLN A 117 7.19 5.75 7.87
C GLN A 117 6.15 6.85 8.15
N ALA A 118 5.14 6.98 7.27
CA ALA A 118 4.02 7.88 7.51
C ALA A 118 3.17 7.46 8.72
N TRP A 119 3.04 6.16 8.99
CA TRP A 119 2.30 5.64 10.14
C TRP A 119 3.05 5.81 11.47
N SER A 120 4.34 5.46 11.50
CA SER A 120 5.19 5.53 12.68
C SER A 120 5.53 6.96 13.11
N GLY A 121 5.31 7.95 12.24
CA GLY A 121 5.60 9.36 12.53
C GLY A 121 7.07 9.73 12.33
N THR A 122 7.83 8.95 11.56
CA THR A 122 9.20 9.29 11.15
C THR A 122 9.16 10.29 9.99
N GLU A 123 8.74 11.54 10.29
CA GLU A 123 8.46 12.57 9.27
C GLU A 123 9.64 12.85 8.35
N ALA A 124 10.88 12.90 8.88
CA ALA A 124 12.07 13.13 8.07
C ALA A 124 12.35 11.98 7.09
N ASP A 125 12.23 10.73 7.56
CA ASP A 125 12.45 9.55 6.72
C ASP A 125 11.35 9.39 5.67
N TYR A 126 10.10 9.66 6.05
CA TYR A 126 8.96 9.68 5.14
C TYR A 126 9.12 10.77 4.06
N GLU A 127 9.51 11.99 4.45
CA GLU A 127 9.75 13.09 3.51
C GLU A 127 10.87 12.75 2.52
N ALA A 128 11.99 12.22 3.02
CA ALA A 128 13.11 11.79 2.19
C ALA A 128 12.68 10.70 1.20
N THR A 129 11.92 9.70 1.68
CA THR A 129 11.43 8.59 0.87
C THR A 129 10.45 9.08 -0.21
N ARG A 130 9.42 9.85 0.14
CA ARG A 130 8.43 10.33 -0.84
C ARG A 130 9.04 11.26 -1.89
N CYS A 131 10.03 12.08 -1.52
CA CYS A 131 10.75 12.94 -2.47
C CYS A 131 11.67 12.13 -3.39
N ARG A 132 12.31 11.09 -2.88
CA ARG A 132 13.10 10.16 -3.70
C ARG A 132 12.20 9.48 -4.74
N LEU A 133 11.09 8.88 -4.29
CA LEU A 133 10.15 8.17 -5.17
C LEU A 133 9.56 9.08 -6.25
N LEU A 134 9.26 10.33 -5.92
CA LEU A 134 8.75 11.29 -6.90
C LEU A 134 9.80 11.56 -8.01
N ARG A 135 11.05 11.85 -7.64
CA ARG A 135 12.14 12.08 -8.60
C ARG A 135 12.43 10.85 -9.46
N GLU A 136 12.43 9.68 -8.82
CA GLU A 136 12.62 8.38 -9.47
C GLU A 136 11.53 8.11 -10.52
N ALA A 137 10.27 8.36 -10.19
CA ALA A 137 9.15 8.21 -11.11
C ALA A 137 9.22 9.18 -12.31
N GLU A 138 9.64 10.42 -12.09
CA GLU A 138 9.84 11.42 -13.16
C GLU A 138 10.93 11.01 -14.16
N GLN A 139 11.94 10.27 -13.68
CA GLN A 139 13.08 9.83 -14.48
C GLN A 139 12.89 8.42 -15.06
N ASN A 140 11.84 7.71 -14.66
CA ASN A 140 11.66 6.32 -15.01
C ASN A 140 11.32 6.14 -16.49
N LYS A 141 12.23 5.48 -17.22
CA LYS A 141 12.03 4.97 -18.59
C LYS A 141 11.99 3.44 -18.64
N GLY A 142 11.92 2.81 -17.47
CA GLY A 142 11.99 1.38 -17.28
C GLY A 142 10.73 0.64 -17.71
N THR A 143 10.58 -0.59 -17.21
CA THR A 143 9.63 -1.58 -17.74
C THR A 143 8.19 -1.39 -17.26
N ASP A 144 7.96 -0.65 -16.16
CA ASP A 144 6.62 -0.44 -15.59
C ASP A 144 6.38 1.02 -15.12
N PRO A 145 6.47 2.01 -16.03
CA PRO A 145 6.40 3.43 -15.68
C PRO A 145 5.06 3.83 -15.06
N VAL A 146 3.97 3.15 -15.44
CA VAL A 146 2.61 3.44 -14.98
C VAL A 146 2.46 3.12 -13.49
N ASN A 147 2.86 1.92 -13.05
CA ASN A 147 2.76 1.57 -11.64
C ASN A 147 3.77 2.33 -10.78
N THR A 148 4.97 2.61 -11.29
CA THR A 148 5.95 3.48 -10.61
C THR A 148 5.37 4.86 -10.35
N ALA A 149 4.81 5.51 -11.37
CA ALA A 149 4.18 6.82 -11.27
C ALA A 149 3.02 6.81 -10.26
N HIS A 150 2.15 5.81 -10.34
CA HIS A 150 1.05 5.65 -9.39
C HIS A 150 1.54 5.51 -7.94
N ARG A 151 2.48 4.60 -7.68
CA ARG A 151 2.99 4.35 -6.31
C ARG A 151 3.69 5.58 -5.75
N ALA A 152 4.48 6.28 -6.57
CA ALA A 152 5.13 7.52 -6.17
C ALA A 152 4.12 8.63 -5.84
N ALA A 153 3.10 8.84 -6.68
CA ALA A 153 2.05 9.81 -6.42
C ALA A 153 1.26 9.49 -5.14
N LYS A 154 0.86 8.21 -4.96
CA LYS A 154 0.15 7.74 -3.77
C LYS A 154 1.01 7.91 -2.51
N ALA A 155 2.29 7.53 -2.56
CA ALA A 155 3.25 7.71 -1.47
C ALA A 155 3.43 9.19 -1.09
N TYR A 156 3.49 10.09 -2.07
CA TYR A 156 3.60 11.53 -1.83
C TYR A 156 2.38 12.09 -1.09
N CYS A 157 1.19 11.56 -1.39
CA CYS A 157 -0.09 12.06 -0.90
C CYS A 157 -0.55 11.49 0.45
N LEU A 158 0.24 10.60 1.09
CA LEU A 158 -0.14 10.00 2.38
C LEU A 158 -0.29 11.02 3.51
N ARG A 159 0.51 12.09 3.49
CA ARG A 159 0.42 13.22 4.43
C ARG A 159 0.40 14.56 3.68
N PRO A 160 -0.09 15.65 4.30
CA PRO A 160 0.03 16.99 3.75
C PRO A 160 1.46 17.38 3.34
N SER A 161 1.57 18.32 2.41
CA SER A 161 2.84 18.92 1.95
C SER A 161 2.62 20.41 1.76
N ASN A 162 3.62 21.22 2.10
CA ASN A 162 3.61 22.67 1.85
C ASN A 162 4.37 23.05 0.57
N ASP A 163 4.86 22.06 -0.19
CA ASP A 163 5.53 22.27 -1.48
C ASP A 163 4.52 22.11 -2.65
N PRO A 164 3.99 23.22 -3.22
CA PRO A 164 3.01 23.16 -4.30
C PRO A 164 3.61 22.63 -5.61
N ALA A 165 4.91 22.78 -5.84
CA ALA A 165 5.55 22.30 -7.07
C ALA A 165 5.60 20.76 -7.07
N ARG A 166 5.95 20.15 -5.94
CA ARG A 166 5.93 18.68 -5.78
C ARG A 166 4.51 18.12 -5.77
N LEU A 167 3.55 18.82 -5.18
CA LEU A 167 2.13 18.44 -5.25
C LEU A 167 1.62 18.40 -6.70
N ALA A 168 1.97 19.39 -7.53
CA ALA A 168 1.61 19.42 -8.94
C ALA A 168 2.23 18.24 -9.70
N ARG A 169 3.52 17.95 -9.48
CA ARG A 169 4.21 16.80 -10.07
C ARG A 169 3.56 15.46 -9.69
N ALA A 170 3.21 15.28 -8.42
CA ALA A 170 2.52 14.09 -7.95
C ALA A 170 1.14 13.92 -8.63
N LEU A 171 0.41 15.02 -8.82
CA LEU A 171 -0.85 15.02 -9.56
C LEU A 171 -0.68 14.64 -11.04
N ASP A 172 0.35 15.18 -11.70
CA ASP A 172 0.62 14.86 -13.10
C ASP A 172 0.97 13.38 -13.28
N LEU A 173 1.78 12.80 -12.38
CA LEU A 173 2.06 11.36 -12.38
C LEU A 173 0.80 10.52 -12.13
N ALA A 174 -0.08 10.93 -11.21
CA ALA A 174 -1.33 10.22 -10.96
C ALA A 174 -2.27 10.23 -12.17
N ARG A 175 -2.35 11.36 -12.89
CA ARG A 175 -3.13 11.50 -14.14
C ARG A 175 -2.58 10.61 -15.24
N GLN A 176 -1.26 10.56 -15.41
CA GLN A 176 -0.61 9.65 -16.35
C GLN A 176 -0.94 8.18 -16.01
N GLY A 177 -0.91 7.83 -14.72
CA GLY A 177 -1.27 6.50 -14.23
C GLY A 177 -2.68 6.05 -14.64
N VAL A 178 -3.68 6.91 -14.43
CA VAL A 178 -5.07 6.63 -14.85
C VAL A 178 -5.21 6.58 -16.37
N GLY A 179 -4.57 7.52 -17.09
CA GLY A 179 -4.64 7.59 -18.56
C GLY A 179 -4.00 6.41 -19.28
N ALA A 180 -2.98 5.79 -18.69
CA ALA A 180 -2.31 4.60 -19.22
C ALA A 180 -2.85 3.28 -18.63
N GLY A 181 -3.72 3.36 -17.62
CA GLY A 181 -4.26 2.21 -16.91
C GLY A 181 -5.11 1.31 -17.81
N LYS A 182 -4.92 0.00 -17.68
CA LYS A 182 -5.81 -1.00 -18.31
C LYS A 182 -7.10 -1.10 -17.51
N THR A 183 -8.18 -1.56 -18.14
CA THR A 183 -9.47 -1.84 -17.49
C THR A 183 -9.43 -3.17 -16.71
N ASP A 184 -8.46 -3.30 -15.80
CA ASP A 184 -8.27 -4.47 -14.94
C ASP A 184 -8.39 -4.10 -13.45
N TRP A 185 -8.06 -5.05 -12.57
CA TRP A 185 -8.16 -4.90 -11.12
C TRP A 185 -7.30 -3.77 -10.54
N THR A 186 -6.33 -3.22 -11.27
CA THR A 186 -5.47 -2.10 -10.82
C THR A 186 -6.14 -0.74 -10.98
N LEU A 187 -7.13 -0.63 -11.88
CA LEU A 187 -7.77 0.65 -12.21
C LEU A 187 -8.38 1.39 -11.01
N PRO A 188 -9.10 0.73 -10.05
CA PRO A 188 -9.57 1.41 -8.85
C PRO A 188 -8.43 2.04 -8.03
N CYS A 189 -7.26 1.39 -7.97
CA CYS A 189 -6.11 1.91 -7.23
C CYS A 189 -5.56 3.17 -7.90
N PHE A 190 -5.49 3.20 -9.23
CA PHE A 190 -5.06 4.39 -9.97
C PHE A 190 -5.99 5.58 -9.72
N HIS A 191 -7.31 5.36 -9.77
CA HIS A 191 -8.28 6.40 -9.46
C HIS A 191 -8.24 6.85 -7.99
N GLU A 192 -8.03 5.93 -7.04
CA GLU A 192 -7.83 6.29 -5.64
C GLU A 192 -6.63 7.23 -5.49
N GLY A 193 -5.47 6.87 -6.07
CA GLY A 193 -4.27 7.69 -6.05
C GLY A 193 -4.44 9.07 -6.72
N LEU A 194 -5.21 9.13 -7.82
CA LEU A 194 -5.55 10.40 -8.47
C LEU A 194 -6.43 11.27 -7.56
N GLY A 195 -7.49 10.72 -6.97
CA GLY A 195 -8.36 11.47 -6.08
C GLY A 195 -7.64 11.99 -4.84
N MET A 196 -6.68 11.22 -4.30
CA MET A 196 -5.78 11.67 -3.25
C MET A 196 -4.95 12.88 -3.70
N ALA A 197 -4.32 12.80 -4.88
CA ALA A 197 -3.48 13.87 -5.41
C ALA A 197 -4.29 15.14 -5.73
N GLU A 198 -5.50 15.00 -6.28
CA GLU A 198 -6.43 16.10 -6.52
C GLU A 198 -6.80 16.81 -5.22
N TYR A 199 -7.15 16.05 -4.17
CA TYR A 199 -7.46 16.61 -2.85
C TYR A 199 -6.25 17.39 -2.29
N ARG A 200 -5.05 16.81 -2.34
CA ARG A 200 -3.82 17.45 -1.84
C ARG A 200 -3.46 18.73 -2.62
N ASN A 201 -3.86 18.83 -3.88
CA ASN A 201 -3.69 20.02 -4.73
C ASN A 201 -4.84 21.04 -4.59
N GLY A 202 -5.79 20.83 -3.68
CA GLY A 202 -6.94 21.72 -3.49
C GLY A 202 -8.02 21.61 -4.58
N GLN A 203 -7.96 20.61 -5.46
CA GLN A 203 -8.94 20.35 -6.51
C GLN A 203 -10.11 19.51 -5.96
N TYR A 204 -10.77 20.01 -4.91
CA TYR A 204 -11.72 19.23 -4.11
C TYR A 204 -12.92 18.70 -4.91
N ALA A 205 -13.44 19.48 -5.86
CA ALA A 205 -14.54 19.05 -6.72
C ALA A 205 -14.13 17.89 -7.66
N ALA A 206 -12.93 17.97 -8.25
CA ALA A 206 -12.39 16.89 -9.08
C ALA A 206 -12.13 15.63 -8.23
N ALA A 207 -11.50 15.81 -7.06
CA ALA A 207 -11.25 14.73 -6.12
C ALA A 207 -12.53 13.99 -5.75
N GLU A 208 -13.62 14.71 -5.43
CA GLU A 208 -14.91 14.09 -5.10
C GLU A 208 -15.43 13.19 -6.25
N GLN A 209 -15.37 13.65 -7.50
CA GLN A 209 -15.82 12.89 -8.66
C GLN A 209 -14.94 11.66 -8.91
N THR A 210 -13.61 11.85 -8.88
CA THR A 210 -12.65 10.76 -9.07
C THR A 210 -12.81 9.67 -8.00
N LEU A 211 -13.04 10.06 -6.74
CA LEU A 211 -13.21 9.12 -5.64
C LEU A 211 -14.57 8.40 -5.71
N LEU A 212 -15.61 9.05 -6.22
CA LEU A 212 -16.88 8.37 -6.51
C LEU A 212 -16.71 7.29 -7.60
N VAL A 213 -15.95 7.58 -8.66
CA VAL A 213 -15.60 6.59 -9.70
C VAL A 213 -14.78 5.46 -9.10
N THR A 214 -13.83 5.77 -8.20
CA THR A 214 -13.04 4.78 -7.46
C THR A 214 -13.93 3.77 -6.72
N GLU A 215 -14.94 4.26 -6.00
CA GLU A 215 -15.87 3.40 -5.25
C GLU A 215 -16.62 2.41 -6.17
N GLN A 216 -17.10 2.89 -7.32
CA GLN A 216 -17.84 2.12 -8.31
C GLN A 216 -16.96 1.07 -8.99
N LEU A 217 -15.74 1.46 -9.37
CA LEU A 217 -14.77 0.55 -9.97
C LEU A 217 -14.32 -0.53 -8.97
N ALA A 218 -14.05 -0.14 -7.72
CA ALA A 218 -13.72 -1.09 -6.66
C ALA A 218 -14.87 -2.09 -6.44
N GLN A 219 -16.12 -1.62 -6.46
CA GLN A 219 -17.29 -2.50 -6.35
C GLN A 219 -17.37 -3.53 -7.47
N LYS A 220 -16.99 -3.15 -8.69
CA LYS A 220 -17.09 -3.98 -9.89
C LYS A 220 -15.91 -4.94 -10.05
N LEU A 221 -14.69 -4.50 -9.71
CA LEU A 221 -13.44 -5.18 -10.11
C LEU A 221 -12.71 -5.85 -8.95
N LEU A 222 -13.01 -5.48 -7.69
CA LEU A 222 -12.32 -6.00 -6.52
C LEU A 222 -13.23 -6.90 -5.68
N SER A 223 -12.61 -7.70 -4.80
CA SER A 223 -13.33 -8.57 -3.87
C SER A 223 -12.66 -8.61 -2.49
N GLY A 224 -13.39 -9.14 -1.51
CA GLY A 224 -12.89 -9.32 -0.15
C GLY A 224 -12.48 -8.02 0.55
N ARG A 225 -11.45 -8.12 1.42
CA ARG A 225 -10.94 -7.00 2.23
C ARG A 225 -10.37 -5.86 1.39
N PHE A 226 -9.68 -6.19 0.30
CA PHE A 226 -9.04 -5.20 -0.55
C PHE A 226 -10.05 -4.24 -1.19
N ARG A 227 -11.22 -4.75 -1.62
CA ARG A 227 -12.33 -3.89 -2.09
C ARG A 227 -12.75 -2.88 -1.03
N LEU A 228 -12.90 -3.32 0.22
CA LEU A 228 -13.36 -2.48 1.32
C LEU A 228 -12.33 -1.39 1.65
N GLU A 229 -11.05 -1.75 1.72
CA GLU A 229 -9.94 -0.81 1.99
C GLU A 229 -9.92 0.34 0.99
N ILE A 230 -10.00 0.05 -0.31
CA ILE A 230 -10.02 1.06 -1.38
C ILE A 230 -11.29 1.93 -1.29
N GLN A 231 -12.46 1.32 -1.06
CA GLN A 231 -13.71 2.06 -0.93
C GLN A 231 -13.74 2.98 0.30
N GLU A 232 -13.19 2.53 1.42
CA GLU A 232 -13.14 3.29 2.68
C GLU A 232 -12.24 4.51 2.51
N THR A 233 -11.00 4.34 2.01
CA THR A 233 -10.10 5.46 1.71
C THR A 233 -10.74 6.45 0.75
N ALA A 234 -11.38 5.95 -0.31
CA ALA A 234 -12.05 6.81 -1.29
C ALA A 234 -13.15 7.67 -0.65
N ARG A 235 -14.01 7.07 0.18
CA ARG A 235 -15.08 7.79 0.87
C ARG A 235 -14.57 8.79 1.91
N LEU A 236 -13.47 8.47 2.60
CA LEU A 236 -12.85 9.38 3.57
C LEU A 236 -12.36 10.66 2.89
N PHE A 237 -11.56 10.53 1.83
CA PHE A 237 -11.13 11.70 1.06
C PHE A 237 -12.31 12.44 0.43
N ARG A 238 -13.34 11.72 -0.01
CA ARG A 238 -14.54 12.34 -0.58
C ARG A 238 -15.31 13.16 0.47
N ALA A 239 -15.43 12.66 1.70
CA ALA A 239 -16.01 13.41 2.82
C ALA A 239 -15.19 14.67 3.14
N MET A 240 -13.86 14.56 3.14
CA MET A 240 -12.97 15.71 3.33
C MET A 240 -13.08 16.73 2.18
N SER A 241 -13.17 16.27 0.93
CA SER A 241 -13.40 17.11 -0.25
C SER A 241 -14.74 17.86 -0.17
N LEU A 242 -15.83 17.19 0.22
CA LEU A 242 -17.12 17.82 0.44
C LEU A 242 -17.05 18.92 1.51
N PHE A 243 -16.35 18.63 2.62
CA PHE A 243 -16.14 19.60 3.69
C PHE A 243 -15.38 20.84 3.20
N LYS A 244 -14.28 20.64 2.46
CA LYS A 244 -13.49 21.75 1.89
C LYS A 244 -14.25 22.58 0.85
N GLN A 245 -15.31 22.04 0.27
CA GLN A 245 -16.24 22.76 -0.63
C GLN A 245 -17.39 23.47 0.13
N GLY A 246 -17.44 23.38 1.47
CA GLY A 246 -18.52 23.97 2.27
C GLY A 246 -19.81 23.14 2.32
N ARG A 247 -19.82 21.92 1.77
CA ARG A 247 -20.98 21.00 1.77
C ARG A 247 -21.00 20.17 3.07
N LEU A 248 -21.13 20.86 4.20
CA LEU A 248 -20.88 20.30 5.55
C LEU A 248 -21.81 19.13 5.91
N GLU A 249 -23.11 19.25 5.63
CA GLU A 249 -24.07 18.20 5.99
C GLU A 249 -23.86 16.91 5.18
N GLU A 250 -23.53 17.04 3.89
CA GLU A 250 -23.19 15.91 3.04
C GLU A 250 -21.88 15.25 3.48
N ALA A 251 -20.87 16.06 3.82
CA ALA A 251 -19.60 15.58 4.36
C ALA A 251 -19.79 14.78 5.65
N ARG A 252 -20.56 15.33 6.61
CA ARG A 252 -20.86 14.68 7.91
C ARG A 252 -21.66 13.39 7.71
N LYS A 253 -22.64 13.40 6.82
CA LYS A 253 -23.43 12.20 6.50
C LYS A 253 -22.54 11.09 5.94
N LEU A 254 -21.69 11.41 4.96
CA LEU A 254 -20.76 10.43 4.39
C LEU A 254 -19.74 9.95 5.42
N TRP A 255 -19.18 10.84 6.23
CA TRP A 255 -18.27 10.48 7.32
C TRP A 255 -18.87 9.48 8.30
N ARG A 256 -20.07 9.76 8.83
CA ARG A 256 -20.75 8.84 9.78
C ARG A 256 -21.00 7.47 9.15
N GLN A 257 -21.35 7.43 7.86
CA GLN A 257 -21.57 6.16 7.15
C GLN A 257 -20.27 5.33 7.04
N VAL A 258 -19.15 5.99 6.77
CA VAL A 258 -17.84 5.33 6.68
C VAL A 258 -17.39 4.91 8.06
N GLU A 259 -17.39 5.82 9.04
CA GLU A 259 -16.95 5.58 10.41
C GLU A 259 -17.67 4.39 11.06
N ALA A 260 -18.99 4.24 10.82
CA ALA A 260 -19.76 3.11 11.32
C ALA A 260 -19.33 1.74 10.75
N GLN A 261 -18.66 1.73 9.59
CA GLN A 261 -18.19 0.52 8.90
C GLN A 261 -16.68 0.32 9.01
N MET A 262 -15.95 1.31 9.52
CA MET A 262 -14.51 1.25 9.66
C MET A 262 -14.11 0.14 10.64
N PRO A 263 -13.11 -0.69 10.31
CA PRO A 263 -12.56 -1.60 11.29
C PRO A 263 -11.89 -0.83 12.42
N PRO A 264 -11.84 -1.44 13.63
CA PRO A 264 -11.26 -0.81 14.79
C PRO A 264 -9.81 -0.41 14.51
N PHE A 265 -9.39 0.69 15.12
CA PHE A 265 -7.97 1.02 15.18
C PHE A 265 -7.21 -0.08 15.91
N PRO A 266 -5.92 -0.29 15.59
CA PRO A 266 -5.12 -1.24 16.33
C PRO A 266 -4.96 -0.77 17.77
N ASP A 267 -5.08 -1.71 18.71
CA ASP A 267 -4.92 -1.44 20.15
C ASP A 267 -3.51 -0.91 20.47
N ASP A 268 -2.51 -1.42 19.75
CA ASP A 268 -1.12 -0.97 19.80
C ASP A 268 -0.74 -0.33 18.46
N VAL A 269 -0.55 0.99 18.45
CA VAL A 269 -0.14 1.73 17.24
C VAL A 269 1.25 1.33 16.74
N SER A 270 2.09 0.76 17.61
CA SER A 270 3.39 0.21 17.23
C SER A 270 3.29 -1.16 16.55
N LYS A 271 2.16 -1.86 16.75
CA LYS A 271 1.83 -3.14 16.12
C LYS A 271 0.45 -3.03 15.47
N PRO A 272 0.33 -2.29 14.35
CA PRO A 272 -0.95 -2.15 13.71
C PRO A 272 -1.33 -3.51 13.13
N LEU A 273 -2.12 -4.28 13.87
CA LEU A 273 -2.67 -5.56 13.48
C LEU A 273 -4.12 -5.37 13.05
N ASP A 274 -4.49 -5.93 11.90
CA ASP A 274 -5.88 -5.98 11.45
C ASP A 274 -6.41 -7.38 11.74
N ARG A 275 -7.21 -7.51 12.82
CA ARG A 275 -7.77 -8.78 13.31
C ARG A 275 -6.69 -9.83 13.60
N GLY A 276 -5.60 -9.41 14.26
CA GLY A 276 -4.49 -10.28 14.64
C GLY A 276 -3.58 -10.71 13.47
N GLN A 277 -3.66 -10.01 12.34
CA GLN A 277 -2.81 -10.25 11.16
C GLN A 277 -1.98 -9.00 10.84
N PRO A 278 -0.80 -9.15 10.22
CA PRO A 278 -0.04 -8.02 9.69
C PRO A 278 -0.90 -7.11 8.82
N THR A 279 -0.85 -5.81 9.08
CA THR A 279 -1.64 -4.84 8.33
C THR A 279 -1.03 -4.55 6.97
N ARG A 280 -1.84 -4.63 5.92
CA ARG A 280 -1.46 -4.25 4.55
C ARG A 280 -1.32 -2.74 4.42
N CYS A 281 -0.51 -2.28 3.47
CA CYS A 281 -0.35 -0.84 3.21
C CYS A 281 -1.69 -0.12 3.03
N ASP A 282 -2.64 -0.65 2.26
CA ASP A 282 -3.92 0.02 2.00
C ASP A 282 -4.77 0.23 3.27
N ARG A 283 -4.72 -0.71 4.22
CA ARG A 283 -5.38 -0.55 5.53
C ARG A 283 -4.71 0.52 6.38
N LEU A 284 -3.37 0.59 6.38
CA LEU A 284 -2.65 1.68 7.06
C LEU A 284 -2.98 3.05 6.45
N ILE A 285 -3.04 3.14 5.11
CA ILE A 285 -3.44 4.36 4.39
C ILE A 285 -4.84 4.77 4.82
N CYS A 286 -5.79 3.84 4.84
CA CYS A 286 -7.15 4.10 5.30
C CYS A 286 -7.18 4.67 6.74
N TRP A 287 -6.41 4.10 7.67
CA TRP A 287 -6.31 4.63 9.04
C TRP A 287 -5.61 5.99 9.14
N LEU A 288 -4.59 6.25 8.32
CA LEU A 288 -3.95 7.58 8.22
C LEU A 288 -4.97 8.64 7.81
N VAL A 289 -5.74 8.35 6.76
CA VAL A 289 -6.76 9.25 6.23
C VAL A 289 -7.91 9.41 7.22
N TYR A 290 -8.31 8.34 7.92
CA TYR A 290 -9.31 8.44 8.98
C TYR A 290 -8.86 9.41 10.07
N LYS A 291 -7.59 9.36 10.52
CA LYS A 291 -7.07 10.29 11.53
C LYS A 291 -7.18 11.75 11.05
N GLU A 292 -6.83 12.00 9.80
CA GLU A 292 -6.94 13.34 9.20
C GLU A 292 -8.39 13.79 9.04
N ALA A 293 -9.26 12.93 8.49
CA ALA A 293 -10.68 13.19 8.31
C ALA A 293 -11.37 13.46 9.66
N LYS A 294 -11.06 12.67 10.70
CA LYS A 294 -11.57 12.87 12.05
C LYS A 294 -11.17 14.23 12.60
N ALA A 295 -9.89 14.61 12.47
CA ALA A 295 -9.40 15.91 12.91
C ALA A 295 -10.09 17.07 12.17
N LEU A 296 -10.32 16.93 10.87
CA LEU A 296 -10.98 17.94 10.04
C LEU A 296 -12.49 18.07 10.35
N LEU A 297 -13.17 16.94 10.53
CA LEU A 297 -14.64 16.87 10.60
C LEU A 297 -15.19 16.98 12.03
N ASN A 298 -14.36 16.68 13.05
CA ASN A 298 -14.69 16.89 14.47
C ASN A 298 -14.16 18.22 15.02
N ASP A 299 -13.56 19.09 14.20
CA ASP A 299 -13.09 20.38 14.66
C ASP A 299 -14.25 21.21 15.26
N ALA A 300 -14.13 21.48 16.57
CA ALA A 300 -15.14 22.15 17.37
C ALA A 300 -15.47 23.57 16.88
N ALA A 301 -14.58 24.18 16.08
CA ALA A 301 -14.78 25.50 15.48
C ALA A 301 -16.04 25.62 14.59
N PHE A 302 -16.61 24.50 14.13
CA PHE A 302 -17.80 24.46 13.27
C PHE A 302 -18.97 23.66 13.87
N VAL A 303 -18.95 23.42 15.18
CA VAL A 303 -20.02 22.74 15.95
C VAL A 303 -21.17 23.68 16.32
N LYS A 304 -21.12 24.96 15.95
CA LYS A 304 -22.26 25.83 16.24
C LYS A 304 -23.46 25.50 15.34
N PRO A 305 -24.67 25.41 15.92
CA PRO A 305 -25.87 24.96 15.22
C PRO A 305 -26.25 25.86 14.04
#